data_AF-Q1XFP6-F1
#
_entry.id   AF-Q1XFP6-F1
#
_cell.length_a   1.000
_cell.length_b   1.000
_cell.length_c   1.000
_cell.angle_alpha   90.00
_cell.angle_beta   90.00
_cell.angle_gamma   90.00
#
_symmetry.space_group_name_H-M   'P 1'
#
loop_
_entity.id
_entity.type
_entity.pdbx_description
1 polymer ?
#
loop_
_entity_poly.entity_id
_entity_poly.type
_entity_poly.pdbx_seq_one_letter_code
_entity_poly.pdbx_strand_id
1 'polypeptide(L)'
;AKIASKRNPEQEKEAQEWIESVLGKKFPPGELFEDVIKDGTVLCEVMNKIKPGAIAKINTSGGQFKMMENINNFQKALKDYGVPDVDVFQTVDLWEKKDIAQVVCTLFALGRTTYKHAEWKGPWLGPKPSEECEREFSEEQLKAGQTIIGLQAGS
;
A
#
# COMPACT_ATOMS: atom_id res chain seq x y z
N ALA A 1 -6.47 0.51 -18.73
CA ALA A 1 -7.62 -0.41 -18.57
C ALA A 1 -7.85 -0.60 -17.08
N LYS A 2 -9.03 -0.24 -16.55
CA LYS A 2 -9.39 -0.49 -15.14
C LYS A 2 -9.48 -2.02 -14.99
N ILE A 3 -8.49 -2.62 -14.35
CA ILE A 3 -8.52 -4.03 -13.99
C ILE A 3 -9.63 -4.15 -12.95
N ALA A 4 -10.76 -4.72 -13.33
CA ALA A 4 -11.74 -5.18 -12.36
C ALA A 4 -11.01 -6.15 -11.43
N SER A 5 -10.85 -5.75 -10.17
CA SER A 5 -10.04 -6.45 -9.18
C SER A 5 -10.68 -7.79 -8.87
N LYS A 6 -10.29 -8.83 -9.62
CA LYS A 6 -10.58 -10.22 -9.25
C LYS A 6 -9.87 -10.46 -7.91
N ARG A 7 -10.63 -10.80 -6.88
CA ARG A 7 -10.08 -11.14 -5.55
C ARG A 7 -9.00 -12.19 -5.74
N ASN A 8 -7.80 -11.89 -5.24
CA ASN A 8 -6.69 -12.83 -5.27
C ASN A 8 -6.44 -13.32 -3.82
N PRO A 9 -6.76 -14.58 -3.51
CA PRO A 9 -6.63 -15.11 -2.16
C PRO A 9 -5.17 -15.10 -1.67
N GLU A 10 -4.19 -15.18 -2.57
CA GLU A 10 -2.78 -15.07 -2.21
C GLU A 10 -2.43 -13.66 -1.71
N GLN A 11 -2.96 -12.62 -2.36
CA GLN A 11 -2.74 -11.23 -1.95
C GLN A 11 -3.48 -10.89 -0.66
N GLU A 12 -4.68 -11.43 -0.47
CA GLU A 12 -5.43 -11.29 0.80
C GLU A 12 -4.64 -11.90 1.96
N LYS A 13 -4.09 -13.10 1.75
CA LYS A 13 -3.25 -13.76 2.76
C LYS A 13 -1.98 -12.96 3.05
N GLU A 14 -1.28 -12.49 2.02
CA GLU A 14 -0.07 -11.68 2.21
C GLU A 14 -0.36 -10.36 2.95
N ALA A 15 -1.46 -9.69 2.62
CA ALA A 15 -1.91 -8.50 3.32
C ALA A 15 -2.27 -8.81 4.79
N GLN A 16 -2.90 -9.94 5.05
CA GLN A 16 -3.19 -10.40 6.41
C GLN A 16 -1.89 -10.64 7.20
N GLU A 17 -0.96 -11.43 6.67
CA GLU A 17 0.32 -11.76 7.32
C GLU A 17 1.13 -10.48 7.60
N TRP A 18 1.07 -9.50 6.71
CA TRP A 18 1.69 -8.20 6.93
C TRP A 18 1.04 -7.42 8.07
N ILE A 19 -0.29 -7.31 8.11
CA ILE A 19 -1.01 -6.66 9.23
C ILE A 19 -0.63 -7.34 10.56
N GLU A 20 -0.62 -8.67 10.59
CA GLU A 20 -0.26 -9.45 11.77
C GLU A 20 1.18 -9.15 12.22
N SER A 21 2.10 -9.01 11.27
CA SER A 21 3.50 -8.66 11.53
C SER A 21 3.68 -7.21 12.01
N VAL A 22 2.90 -6.26 11.48
CA VAL A 22 2.92 -4.85 11.91
C VAL A 22 2.39 -4.69 13.34
N LEU A 23 1.29 -5.38 13.65
CA LEU A 23 0.66 -5.30 14.97
C LEU A 23 1.32 -6.20 16.02
N GLY A 24 2.02 -7.25 15.58
CA GLY A 24 2.51 -8.33 16.44
C GLY A 24 1.37 -9.17 17.04
N LYS A 25 0.18 -9.16 16.41
CA LYS A 25 -1.03 -9.88 16.85
C LYS A 25 -1.54 -10.72 15.70
N LYS A 26 -2.02 -11.93 15.99
CA LYS A 26 -2.64 -12.78 14.97
C LYS A 26 -4.12 -12.53 14.81
N PHE A 27 -4.63 -12.75 13.60
CA PHE A 27 -6.06 -12.70 13.33
C PHE A 27 -6.76 -13.87 14.04
N PRO A 28 -8.01 -13.69 14.51
CA PRO A 28 -8.75 -14.75 15.17
C PRO A 28 -8.94 -15.95 14.22
N PRO A 29 -8.68 -17.18 14.70
CA PRO A 29 -8.78 -18.38 13.87
C PRO A 29 -10.24 -18.63 13.46
N GLY A 30 -10.46 -18.81 12.16
CA GLY A 30 -11.78 -19.12 11.60
C GLY A 30 -12.60 -17.89 11.17
N GLU A 31 -12.10 -16.67 11.38
CA GLU A 31 -12.72 -15.46 10.84
C GLU A 31 -12.15 -15.10 9.47
N LEU A 32 -12.99 -14.52 8.62
CA LEU A 32 -12.59 -14.04 7.30
C LEU A 32 -11.82 -12.72 7.46
N PHE A 33 -10.80 -12.53 6.62
CA PHE A 33 -10.00 -11.30 6.56
C PHE A 33 -10.87 -10.04 6.59
N GLU A 34 -11.87 -9.97 5.72
CA GLU A 34 -12.79 -8.84 5.58
C GLU A 34 -13.66 -8.58 6.81
N ASP A 35 -13.99 -9.60 7.61
CA ASP A 35 -14.78 -9.42 8.83
C ASP A 35 -13.92 -8.85 9.96
N VAL A 36 -12.66 -9.28 10.05
CA VAL A 36 -11.71 -8.79 11.08
C VAL A 36 -11.33 -7.32 10.87
N ILE A 37 -11.24 -6.87 9.61
CA ILE A 37 -10.92 -5.46 9.31
C ILE A 37 -12.16 -4.58 9.14
N LYS A 38 -13.38 -5.16 9.13
CA LYS A 38 -14.63 -4.47 8.79
C LYS A 38 -14.93 -3.26 9.66
N ASP A 39 -14.64 -3.35 10.95
CA ASP A 39 -14.91 -2.30 11.93
C ASP A 39 -13.88 -1.14 11.88
N GLY A 40 -12.81 -1.30 11.09
CA GLY A 40 -11.77 -0.31 10.90
C GLY A 40 -10.81 -0.14 12.08
N THR A 41 -11.01 -0.82 13.21
CA THR A 41 -10.13 -0.75 14.38
C THR A 41 -8.74 -1.25 14.04
N VAL A 42 -8.65 -2.43 13.44
CA VAL A 42 -7.38 -3.06 13.04
C VAL A 42 -6.62 -2.16 12.06
N LEU A 43 -7.30 -1.59 11.07
CA LEU A 43 -6.71 -0.68 10.10
C LEU A 43 -6.15 0.58 10.78
N CYS A 44 -6.91 1.15 11.73
CA CYS A 44 -6.45 2.30 12.50
C CYS A 44 -5.23 1.96 13.37
N GLU A 45 -5.20 0.78 14.01
CA GLU A 45 -4.04 0.32 14.79
C GLU A 45 -2.80 0.18 13.91
N VAL A 46 -2.93 -0.39 12.70
CA VAL A 46 -1.83 -0.52 11.72
C VAL A 46 -1.27 0.85 11.36
N MET A 47 -2.14 1.81 11.06
CA MET A 47 -1.72 3.16 10.72
C MET A 47 -0.97 3.84 11.85
N ASN A 48 -1.46 3.68 13.09
CA ASN A 48 -0.79 4.22 14.28
C ASN A 48 0.54 3.52 14.59
N LYS A 49 0.73 2.27 14.18
CA LYS A 49 2.05 1.63 14.24
C LYS A 49 3.01 2.24 13.24
N ILE A 50 2.55 2.48 12.01
CA ILE A 50 3.35 3.06 10.93
C ILE A 50 3.72 4.51 11.22
N LYS A 51 2.73 5.33 11.59
CA LYS A 51 2.90 6.72 11.96
C LYS A 51 2.26 6.93 13.33
N PRO A 52 3.04 6.96 14.42
CA PRO A 52 2.49 7.15 15.76
C PRO A 52 1.73 8.47 15.84
N GLY A 53 0.48 8.40 16.31
CA GLY A 53 -0.39 9.58 16.44
C GLY A 53 -1.15 9.98 15.17
N ALA A 54 -1.09 9.19 14.09
CA ALA A 54 -1.87 9.45 12.87
C ALA A 54 -3.38 9.44 13.12
N ILE A 55 -3.85 8.59 14.02
CA ILE A 55 -5.27 8.44 14.37
C ILE A 55 -5.41 8.53 15.89
N ALA A 56 -5.83 9.69 16.38
CA ALA A 56 -5.93 9.97 17.81
C ALA A 56 -7.01 9.13 18.52
N LYS A 57 -8.09 8.76 17.82
CA LYS A 57 -9.24 8.08 18.40
C LYS A 57 -9.68 6.90 17.54
N ILE A 58 -9.69 5.72 18.15
CA ILE A 58 -10.18 4.48 17.55
C ILE A 58 -11.41 4.05 18.34
N ASN A 59 -12.56 3.93 17.67
CA ASN A 59 -13.80 3.50 18.29
C ASN A 59 -13.89 1.98 18.27
N THR A 60 -13.62 1.31 19.39
CA THR A 60 -13.70 -0.17 19.49
C THR A 60 -15.11 -0.68 19.82
N SER A 61 -16.04 0.22 20.16
CA SER A 61 -17.39 -0.12 20.59
C SER A 61 -18.41 0.96 20.21
N GLY A 62 -19.64 0.51 19.96
CA GLY A 62 -20.79 1.35 19.61
C GLY A 62 -21.42 0.96 18.28
N GLY A 63 -22.34 1.80 17.79
CA GLY A 63 -23.09 1.52 16.57
C GLY A 63 -22.27 1.66 15.29
N GLN A 64 -22.85 1.20 14.18
CA GLN A 64 -22.30 1.21 12.82
C GLN A 64 -21.63 2.54 12.41
N PHE A 65 -22.20 3.68 12.81
CA PHE A 65 -21.65 5.00 12.49
C PHE A 65 -20.22 5.20 13.02
N LYS A 66 -19.91 4.69 14.21
CA LYS A 66 -18.57 4.81 14.80
C LYS A 66 -17.53 3.95 14.08
N MET A 67 -17.95 2.80 13.58
CA MET A 67 -17.07 1.90 12.80
C MET A 67 -16.78 2.51 11.42
N MET A 68 -17.78 3.10 10.79
CA MET A 68 -17.57 3.89 9.58
C MET A 68 -16.65 5.09 9.82
N GLU A 69 -16.74 5.75 10.98
CA GLU A 69 -15.83 6.82 11.36
C GLU A 69 -14.37 6.34 11.45
N ASN A 70 -14.12 5.15 12.00
CA ASN A 70 -12.77 4.56 12.00
C ASN A 70 -12.23 4.40 10.58
N ILE A 71 -13.03 3.84 9.66
CA ILE A 71 -12.62 3.67 8.25
C ILE A 71 -12.29 5.03 7.61
N ASN A 72 -13.12 6.05 7.85
CA ASN A 72 -12.88 7.40 7.36
C ASN A 72 -11.60 8.02 7.94
N ASN A 73 -11.31 7.79 9.23
CA ASN A 73 -10.08 8.26 9.87
C ASN A 73 -8.86 7.57 9.27
N PHE A 74 -8.94 6.26 9.01
CA PHE A 74 -7.89 5.53 8.31
C PHE A 74 -7.63 6.09 6.90
N GLN A 75 -8.68 6.31 6.11
CA GLN A 75 -8.56 6.92 4.77
C GLN A 75 -7.88 8.28 4.80
N LYS A 76 -8.21 9.14 5.77
CA LYS A 76 -7.55 10.45 5.94
C LYS A 76 -6.07 10.29 6.27
N ALA A 77 -5.75 9.38 7.18
CA ALA A 77 -4.37 9.11 7.58
C ALA A 77 -3.53 8.52 6.43
N LEU A 78 -4.11 7.69 5.56
CA LEU A 78 -3.45 7.21 4.34
C LEU A 78 -3.04 8.36 3.42
N LYS A 79 -3.95 9.31 3.17
CA LYS A 79 -3.69 10.48 2.32
C LYS A 79 -2.62 11.39 2.93
N ASP A 80 -2.70 11.64 4.24
CA ASP A 80 -1.70 12.41 4.98
C ASP A 80 -0.31 11.74 4.98
N TYR A 81 -0.27 10.40 4.94
CA TYR A 81 0.96 9.63 4.83
C TYR A 81 1.56 9.63 3.40
N GLY A 82 0.79 10.07 2.40
CA GLY A 82 1.23 10.15 1.00
C GLY A 82 0.77 9.00 0.10
N VAL A 83 -0.23 8.22 0.51
CA VAL A 83 -0.92 7.29 -0.39
C VAL A 83 -1.82 8.09 -1.33
N PRO A 84 -1.74 7.88 -2.66
CA PRO A 84 -2.52 8.66 -3.61
C PRO A 84 -4.02 8.30 -3.52
N ASP A 85 -4.88 9.30 -3.69
CA ASP A 85 -6.34 9.18 -3.51
C ASP A 85 -6.97 8.08 -4.38
N VAL A 86 -6.43 7.88 -5.59
CA VAL A 86 -6.87 6.84 -6.54
C VAL A 86 -6.68 5.42 -6.01
N ASP A 87 -5.71 5.21 -5.12
CA ASP A 87 -5.44 3.92 -4.50
C ASP A 87 -6.20 3.74 -3.17
N VAL A 88 -6.91 4.76 -2.67
CA VAL A 88 -7.65 4.70 -1.40
C VAL A 88 -9.07 4.15 -1.62
N PHE A 89 -9.36 3.01 -1.00
CA PHE A 89 -10.69 2.39 -1.02
C PHE A 89 -11.76 3.28 -0.36
N GLN A 90 -13.02 3.10 -0.75
CA GLN A 90 -14.18 3.79 -0.21
C GLN A 90 -14.81 3.01 0.95
N THR A 91 -15.51 3.70 1.86
CA THR A 91 -16.08 3.05 3.05
C THR A 91 -17.05 1.91 2.71
N VAL A 92 -17.78 2.03 1.60
CA VAL A 92 -18.69 0.99 1.09
C VAL A 92 -17.97 -0.27 0.62
N ASP A 93 -16.73 -0.13 0.14
CA ASP A 93 -15.94 -1.24 -0.40
C ASP A 93 -15.63 -2.28 0.69
N LEU A 94 -15.34 -1.79 1.90
CA LEU A 94 -15.09 -2.59 3.09
C LEU A 94 -16.37 -2.89 3.88
N TRP A 95 -17.19 -1.87 4.17
CA TRP A 95 -18.33 -2.03 5.06
C TRP A 95 -19.43 -2.93 4.48
N GLU A 96 -19.76 -2.73 3.19
CA GLU A 96 -20.72 -3.56 2.47
C GLU A 96 -20.05 -4.71 1.70
N LYS A 97 -18.72 -4.86 1.83
CA LYS A 97 -17.93 -5.88 1.13
C LYS A 97 -18.09 -5.81 -0.40
N LYS A 98 -18.31 -4.60 -0.93
CA LYS A 98 -18.52 -4.35 -2.37
C LYS A 98 -17.26 -4.63 -3.19
N ASP A 99 -16.09 -4.25 -2.67
CA ASP A 99 -14.82 -4.39 -3.38
C ASP A 99 -13.66 -4.57 -2.39
N ILE A 100 -13.56 -5.76 -1.79
CA ILE A 100 -12.47 -6.07 -0.84
C ILE A 100 -11.11 -6.09 -1.55
N ALA A 101 -11.08 -6.39 -2.85
CA ALA A 101 -9.84 -6.38 -3.60
C ALA A 101 -9.25 -4.95 -3.69
N GLN A 102 -10.07 -3.91 -3.80
CA GLN A 102 -9.62 -2.53 -3.67
C GLN A 102 -9.02 -2.24 -2.29
N VAL A 103 -9.61 -2.77 -1.21
CA VAL A 103 -9.06 -2.63 0.16
C VAL A 103 -7.67 -3.24 0.26
N VAL A 104 -7.49 -4.44 -0.30
CA VAL A 104 -6.17 -5.11 -0.38
C VAL A 104 -5.19 -4.25 -1.18
N CYS A 105 -5.57 -3.77 -2.37
CA CYS A 105 -4.75 -2.86 -3.18
C CYS A 105 -4.31 -1.62 -2.39
N THR A 106 -5.20 -1.02 -1.58
CA THR A 106 -4.84 0.11 -0.71
C THR A 106 -3.78 -0.27 0.32
N LEU A 107 -3.85 -1.46 0.93
CA LEU A 107 -2.83 -1.93 1.87
C LEU A 107 -1.47 -2.10 1.20
N PHE A 108 -1.44 -2.64 -0.02
CA PHE A 108 -0.22 -2.71 -0.83
C PHE A 108 0.31 -1.32 -1.22
N ALA A 109 -0.58 -0.36 -1.51
CA ALA A 109 -0.17 1.02 -1.76
C ALA A 109 0.45 1.66 -0.49
N LEU A 110 -0.15 1.45 0.68
CA LEU A 110 0.41 1.87 1.96
C LEU A 110 1.78 1.24 2.21
N GLY A 111 1.91 -0.07 2.06
CA GLY A 111 3.17 -0.80 2.21
C GLY A 111 4.28 -0.31 1.27
N ARG A 112 3.92 0.08 0.04
CA ARG A 112 4.86 0.72 -0.89
C ARG A 112 5.25 2.13 -0.46
N THR A 113 4.30 2.90 0.07
CA THR A 113 4.57 4.25 0.59
C THR A 113 5.51 4.21 1.79
N THR A 114 5.45 3.18 2.65
CA THR A 114 6.35 3.11 3.81
C THR A 114 7.83 3.03 3.43
N TYR A 115 8.19 2.52 2.24
CA TYR A 115 9.59 2.55 1.76
C TYR A 115 10.13 3.97 1.54
N LYS A 116 9.25 4.95 1.31
CA LYS A 116 9.65 6.37 1.15
C LYS A 116 9.93 7.05 2.49
N HIS A 117 9.51 6.43 3.60
CA HIS A 117 9.61 6.99 4.94
C HIS A 117 10.68 6.24 5.72
N ALA A 118 11.89 6.81 5.80
CA ALA A 118 13.04 6.20 6.49
C ALA A 118 12.81 5.95 8.01
N GLU A 119 11.80 6.61 8.59
CA GLU A 119 11.38 6.40 9.98
C GLU A 119 10.71 5.03 10.20
N TRP A 120 10.13 4.44 9.16
CA TRP A 120 9.52 3.12 9.22
C TRP A 120 10.57 2.02 9.05
N LYS A 121 10.80 1.25 10.11
CA LYS A 121 11.71 0.08 10.14
C LYS A 121 10.97 -1.25 10.31
N GLY A 122 9.64 -1.23 10.21
CA GLY A 122 8.81 -2.43 10.34
C GLY A 122 8.76 -3.26 9.06
N PRO A 123 7.95 -4.33 9.05
CA PRO A 123 7.77 -5.15 7.86
C PRO A 123 7.18 -4.33 6.71
N TRP A 124 7.64 -4.58 5.51
CA TRP A 124 7.10 -3.96 4.29
C TRP A 124 6.15 -4.93 3.58
N LEU A 125 5.21 -4.37 2.82
CA LEU A 125 4.27 -5.14 2.00
C LEU A 125 4.44 -4.77 0.53
N GLY A 126 4.51 -5.80 -0.31
CA GLY A 126 4.74 -5.67 -1.75
C GLY A 126 6.21 -5.46 -2.12
N PRO A 127 6.49 -5.44 -3.43
CA PRO A 127 7.85 -5.31 -3.93
C PRO A 127 8.44 -3.98 -3.46
N LYS A 128 9.69 -4.02 -2.98
CA LYS A 128 10.48 -2.81 -2.73
C LYS A 128 10.40 -1.96 -4.00
N PRO A 129 9.94 -0.69 -3.94
CA PRO A 129 10.11 0.21 -5.06
C PRO A 129 11.60 0.21 -5.30
N SER A 130 12.03 -0.41 -6.40
CA SER A 130 13.43 -0.53 -6.76
C SER A 130 14.03 0.85 -6.56
N GLU A 131 15.01 0.95 -5.65
CA GLU A 131 16.00 2.02 -5.74
C GLU A 131 16.30 2.13 -7.22
N GLU A 132 16.15 3.34 -7.76
CA GLU A 132 16.84 3.70 -8.97
C GLU A 132 18.21 3.03 -8.92
N CYS A 133 18.38 1.98 -9.72
CA CYS A 133 19.68 1.71 -10.26
C CYS A 133 19.95 3.00 -11.02
N GLU A 134 20.64 3.95 -10.38
CA GLU A 134 21.30 4.98 -11.14
C GLU A 134 22.13 4.16 -12.12
N ARG A 135 21.67 4.13 -13.36
CA ARG A 135 22.64 4.01 -14.42
C ARG A 135 23.32 5.36 -14.35
N GLU A 136 24.40 5.43 -13.57
CA GLU A 136 25.54 6.23 -13.99
C GLU A 136 25.83 5.76 -15.41
N PHE A 137 25.15 6.34 -16.38
CA PHE A 137 25.71 6.46 -17.70
C PHE A 137 26.92 7.35 -17.49
N SER A 138 28.06 6.75 -17.14
CA SER A 138 29.33 7.44 -17.20
C SER A 138 29.39 8.10 -18.58
N GLU A 139 29.68 9.41 -18.59
CA GLU A 139 29.68 10.27 -19.78
C GLU A 139 30.48 9.70 -20.97
N GLU A 140 31.38 8.75 -20.69
CA GLU A 140 32.16 8.00 -21.66
C GLU A 140 31.30 7.20 -22.67
N GLN A 141 30.15 6.63 -22.24
CA GLN A 141 29.30 5.81 -23.13
C GLN A 141 28.41 6.66 -24.06
N LEU A 142 28.11 7.91 -23.70
CA LEU A 142 27.39 8.86 -24.57
C LEU A 142 28.30 9.50 -25.63
N LYS A 143 29.62 9.50 -25.42
CA LYS A 143 30.59 10.06 -26.37
C LYS A 143 31.02 9.09 -27.48
N ALA A 144 31.00 7.79 -27.21
CA ALA A 144 31.35 6.75 -28.19
C ALA A 144 30.33 6.62 -29.35
N GLY A 145 29.12 7.17 -29.20
CA GLY A 145 28.08 7.16 -30.24
C GLY A 145 28.20 8.26 -31.30
N GLN A 146 29.13 9.21 -31.16
CA GLN A 146 29.20 10.39 -32.04
C GLN A 146 30.22 10.31 -33.19
N THR A 147 30.91 9.18 -33.41
CA THR A 147 32.06 9.16 -34.34
C THR A 147 31.92 8.26 -35.59
N ILE A 148 30.71 7.90 -36.03
CA ILE A 148 30.57 7.17 -37.31
C ILE A 148 29.50 7.80 -38.19
N ILE A 149 29.82 8.97 -38.75
CA ILE A 149 29.24 9.47 -39.99
C ILE A 149 30.37 9.83 -40.95
N GLY A 150 30.43 9.12 -42.08
CA GLY A 150 30.88 9.64 -43.37
C GLY A 150 32.29 9.29 -43.84
N LEU A 151 32.41 8.37 -44.80
CA LEU A 151 33.25 8.41 -46.04
C LEU A 151 33.15 7.03 -46.73
N GLN A 152 32.40 6.88 -47.81
CA GLN A 152 32.82 6.98 -49.23
C GLN A 152 33.59 5.76 -49.81
N ALA A 153 33.19 5.46 -51.05
CA ALA A 153 33.98 4.97 -52.20
C ALA A 153 33.86 3.49 -52.60
N GLY A 154 33.21 3.27 -53.75
CA GLY A 154 33.78 2.58 -54.90
C GLY A 154 33.70 1.05 -54.98
N SER A 155 32.86 0.55 -55.88
CA SER A 155 33.31 -0.07 -57.16
C SER A 155 32.15 -0.05 -58.16
#